data_AF-H8GBB6-F1
#
_entry.id   AF-H8GBB6-F1
#
_cell.length_a   1.000
_cell.length_b   1.000
_cell.length_c   1.000
_cell.angle_alpha   90.00
_cell.angle_beta   90.00
_cell.angle_gamma   90.00
#
_symmetry.space_group_name_H-M   'P 1'
#
loop_
_entity.id
_entity.type
_entity.pdbx_description
1 polymer ?
#
loop_
_entity_poly.entity_id
_entity_poly.type
_entity_poly.pdbx_seq_one_letter_code
_entity_poly.pdbx_strand_id
1 'polypeptide(L)'
;MHVNQPAEPPPPWPWWQHDASSTPTRPVWTRADGAPEGFRPVDPPRWVWVDLRAALRKDAFTFTDDNPAGLQYRYEAKGLLRAWMPSVDGAALALVTYQLLTADLAWRTTVTAFVPAHTVRFRSRTGRESR
;
A
#
# COMPACT_ATOMS: atom_id res chain seq x y z
N MET A 1 -22.53 35.42 7.66
CA MET A 1 -21.12 35.07 7.89
C MET A 1 -20.94 33.62 7.46
N HIS A 2 -20.34 33.37 6.31
CA HIS A 2 -20.04 32.00 5.84
C HIS A 2 -18.76 31.55 6.54
N VAL A 3 -18.87 30.49 7.33
CA VAL A 3 -17.73 29.89 8.03
C VAL A 3 -16.88 29.22 6.96
N ASN A 4 -15.68 29.73 6.69
CA ASN A 4 -14.71 29.04 5.85
C ASN A 4 -14.37 27.72 6.55
N GLN A 5 -14.98 26.63 6.10
CA GLN A 5 -14.56 25.29 6.45
C GLN A 5 -13.11 25.15 5.99
N PRO A 6 -12.16 24.78 6.88
CA PRO A 6 -10.79 24.55 6.44
C PRO A 6 -10.82 23.43 5.41
N ALA A 7 -10.23 23.68 4.23
CA ALA A 7 -10.05 22.66 3.21
C ALA A 7 -9.37 21.44 3.85
N GLU A 8 -9.98 20.27 3.69
CA GLU A 8 -9.39 19.02 4.13
C GLU A 8 -8.00 18.90 3.48
N PRO A 9 -6.94 18.57 4.25
CA PRO A 9 -5.61 18.45 3.66
C PRO A 9 -5.68 17.41 2.53
N PRO A 10 -5.07 17.70 1.36
CA PRO A 10 -5.13 16.78 0.24
C PRO A 10 -4.60 15.42 0.69
N PRO A 11 -5.19 14.30 0.22
CA PRO A 11 -4.69 12.99 0.57
C PRO A 11 -3.20 12.91 0.24
N PRO A 12 -2.38 12.26 1.09
CA PRO A 12 -0.93 12.24 0.91
C PRO A 12 -0.50 11.50 -0.37
N TRP A 13 -1.44 10.85 -1.07
CA TRP A 13 -1.23 10.21 -2.37
C TRP A 13 -1.99 10.99 -3.46
N PRO A 14 -1.29 11.45 -4.52
CA PRO A 14 -1.95 12.13 -5.62
C PRO A 14 -2.81 11.14 -6.42
N TRP A 15 -4.12 11.36 -6.41
CA TRP A 15 -5.03 10.67 -7.30
C TRP A 15 -5.19 11.44 -8.61
N TRP A 16 -5.39 10.67 -9.68
CA TRP A 16 -5.61 11.20 -11.01
C TRP A 16 -6.92 10.62 -11.53
N GLN A 17 -7.74 11.48 -12.14
CA GLN A 17 -9.01 11.09 -12.71
C GLN A 17 -8.96 11.29 -14.22
N HIS A 18 -9.65 10.41 -14.94
CA HIS A 18 -9.81 10.54 -16.38
C HIS A 18 -10.64 11.80 -16.68
N ASP A 19 -10.11 12.66 -17.54
CA ASP A 19 -10.83 13.83 -18.02
C ASP A 19 -11.99 13.37 -18.91
N ALA A 20 -13.23 13.66 -18.49
CA ALA A 20 -14.44 13.26 -19.20
C ALA A 20 -14.54 13.88 -20.61
N SER A 21 -13.82 14.98 -20.87
CA SER A 21 -13.75 15.62 -22.18
C SER A 21 -12.72 14.99 -23.12
N SER A 22 -11.91 14.05 -22.64
CA SER A 22 -10.86 13.43 -23.45
C SER A 22 -11.40 12.40 -24.45
N THR A 23 -10.71 12.27 -25.58
CA THR A 23 -11.07 11.32 -26.63
C THR A 23 -10.54 9.92 -26.30
N PRO A 24 -11.22 8.83 -26.71
CA PRO A 24 -10.78 7.46 -26.40
C PRO A 24 -9.36 7.13 -26.87
N THR A 25 -8.89 7.76 -27.95
CA THR A 25 -7.56 7.55 -28.53
C THR A 25 -6.47 8.37 -27.85
N ARG A 26 -6.83 9.35 -27.02
CA ARG A 26 -5.90 10.17 -26.24
C ARG A 26 -6.51 10.50 -24.86
N PRO A 27 -6.53 9.52 -23.95
CA PRO A 27 -7.00 9.76 -22.59
C PRO A 27 -6.10 10.80 -21.92
N VAL A 28 -6.73 11.79 -21.30
CA VAL A 28 -6.06 12.80 -20.49
C VAL A 28 -6.38 12.51 -19.03
N TRP A 29 -5.36 12.58 -18.18
CA TRP A 29 -5.50 12.41 -16.74
C TRP A 29 -5.26 13.75 -16.06
N THR A 30 -6.20 14.19 -15.25
CA THR A 30 -6.09 15.40 -14.44
C THR A 30 -5.95 15.03 -12.98
N ARG A 31 -5.29 15.90 -12.21
CA ARG A 31 -5.16 15.69 -10.77
C ARG A 31 -6.56 15.76 -10.15
N ALA A 32 -6.92 14.74 -9.39
CA ALA A 32 -8.21 14.69 -8.71
C ALA A 32 -8.17 15.55 -7.44
N ASP A 33 -9.31 16.18 -7.14
CA ASP A 33 -9.50 16.96 -5.91
C ASP A 33 -9.68 16.06 -4.66
N GLY A 34 -10.00 14.78 -4.87
CA GLY A 34 -10.25 13.81 -3.81
C GLY A 34 -9.84 12.40 -4.17
N ALA A 35 -9.91 11.51 -3.19
CA ALA A 35 -9.66 10.08 -3.39
C ALA A 35 -10.87 9.38 -4.02
N PRO A 36 -10.68 8.24 -4.70
CA PRO A 36 -11.77 7.41 -5.20
C PRO A 36 -12.75 7.00 -4.09
N GLU A 37 -14.03 6.79 -4.44
CA GLU A 37 -15.11 6.50 -3.48
C GLU A 37 -14.83 5.30 -2.57
N GLY A 38 -14.12 4.27 -3.05
CA GLY A 38 -13.75 3.09 -2.27
C GLY A 38 -12.52 3.26 -1.36
N PHE A 39 -11.79 4.38 -1.49
CA PHE A 39 -10.58 4.61 -0.72
C PHE A 39 -10.93 4.94 0.74
N ARG A 40 -10.28 4.26 1.67
CA ARG A 40 -10.52 4.42 3.11
C ARG A 40 -9.18 4.64 3.82
N PRO A 41 -8.79 5.90 4.09
CA PRO A 41 -7.54 6.18 4.79
C PRO A 41 -7.55 5.62 6.22
N VAL A 42 -6.36 5.31 6.73
CA VAL A 42 -6.11 4.88 8.11
C VAL A 42 -5.19 5.92 8.75
N ASP A 43 -5.77 6.75 9.62
CA ASP A 43 -5.07 7.81 10.35
C ASP A 43 -5.46 7.75 11.86
N PRO A 44 -4.48 7.64 12.79
CA PRO A 44 -3.05 7.49 12.53
C PRO A 44 -2.72 6.15 11.85
N PRO A 45 -1.64 6.10 11.04
CA PRO A 45 -1.15 4.86 10.45
C PRO A 45 -0.91 3.77 11.49
N ARG A 46 -1.23 2.52 11.14
CA ARG A 46 -1.14 1.38 12.08
C ARG A 46 0.04 0.47 11.78
N TRP A 47 0.77 0.04 12.81
CA TRP A 47 1.85 -0.94 12.65
C TRP A 47 1.31 -2.31 12.26
N VAL A 48 1.89 -2.87 11.21
CA VAL A 48 1.55 -4.20 10.67
C VAL A 48 2.82 -4.97 10.30
N TRP A 49 2.68 -6.29 10.20
CA TRP A 49 3.60 -7.17 9.51
C TRP A 49 3.04 -7.48 8.11
N VAL A 50 3.91 -7.49 7.11
CA VAL A 50 3.56 -7.79 5.71
C VAL A 50 4.32 -9.04 5.29
N ASP A 51 3.60 -10.09 4.92
CA ASP A 51 4.18 -11.24 4.24
C ASP A 51 4.56 -10.85 2.80
N LEU A 52 5.84 -10.49 2.60
CA LEU A 52 6.35 -10.08 1.30
C LEU A 52 6.39 -11.22 0.29
N ARG A 53 6.48 -12.47 0.77
CA ARG A 53 6.47 -13.63 -0.11
C ARG A 53 5.10 -13.81 -0.72
N ALA A 54 4.04 -13.70 0.07
CA ALA A 54 2.68 -13.74 -0.45
C ALA A 54 2.35 -12.51 -1.31
N ALA A 55 2.86 -11.32 -0.93
CA ALA A 55 2.54 -10.06 -1.62
C ALA A 55 3.25 -9.86 -2.97
N LEU A 56 4.50 -10.33 -3.11
CA LEU A 56 5.34 -10.05 -4.30
C LEU A 56 5.55 -11.25 -5.22
N ARG A 57 5.26 -12.47 -4.77
CA ARG A 57 5.51 -13.66 -5.59
C ARG A 57 4.54 -13.71 -6.76
N LYS A 58 5.08 -13.59 -7.97
CA LYS A 58 4.34 -13.64 -9.23
C LYS A 58 3.63 -14.98 -9.46
N ASP A 59 4.29 -16.08 -9.12
CA ASP A 59 3.77 -17.44 -9.31
C ASP A 59 4.27 -18.35 -8.18
N ALA A 60 3.34 -19.04 -7.53
CA ALA A 60 3.60 -19.97 -6.44
C ALA A 60 4.34 -21.24 -6.90
N PHE A 61 4.30 -21.57 -8.19
CA PHE A 61 4.81 -22.81 -8.77
C PHE A 61 6.05 -22.62 -9.65
N THR A 62 6.40 -21.37 -9.97
CA THR A 62 7.67 -21.07 -10.63
C THR A 62 8.83 -21.16 -9.62
N PHE A 63 9.87 -21.90 -10.02
CA PHE A 63 11.16 -21.99 -9.33
C PHE A 63 12.25 -21.47 -10.27
N THR A 64 13.05 -20.55 -9.76
CA THR A 64 14.23 -19.98 -10.44
C THR A 64 15.41 -20.04 -9.49
N ASP A 65 16.62 -20.03 -10.04
CA ASP A 65 17.84 -19.92 -9.23
C ASP A 65 17.84 -18.62 -8.40
N ASP A 66 18.48 -18.69 -7.24
CA ASP A 66 18.62 -17.54 -6.34
C ASP A 66 19.62 -16.54 -6.95
N ASN A 67 19.21 -15.28 -7.10
CA ASN A 67 20.08 -14.18 -7.49
C ASN A 67 20.46 -13.35 -6.25
N PRO A 68 21.72 -13.34 -5.81
CA PRO A 68 22.15 -12.62 -4.60
C PRO A 68 22.03 -11.08 -4.72
N ALA A 69 22.00 -10.53 -5.94
CA ALA A 69 21.76 -9.12 -6.19
C ALA A 69 20.27 -8.75 -6.29
N GLY A 70 19.38 -9.73 -6.20
CA GLY A 70 17.93 -9.53 -6.26
C GLY A 70 17.34 -9.00 -4.95
N LEU A 71 16.05 -8.65 -4.98
CA LEU A 71 15.32 -8.30 -3.77
C LEU A 71 15.07 -9.54 -2.91
N GLN A 72 15.39 -9.42 -1.62
CA GLN A 72 14.93 -10.33 -0.60
C GLN A 72 13.46 -10.06 -0.33
N TYR A 73 12.63 -11.09 -0.39
CA TYR A 73 11.20 -11.00 -0.06
C TYR A 73 10.72 -12.21 0.74
N ARG A 74 11.63 -13.10 1.17
CA ARG A 74 11.35 -14.29 1.98
C ARG A 74 11.34 -13.96 3.48
N TYR A 75 10.77 -12.82 3.87
CA TYR A 75 10.62 -12.38 5.26
C TYR A 75 9.33 -11.58 5.48
N GLU A 76 8.86 -11.51 6.74
CA GLU A 76 7.80 -10.59 7.13
C GLU A 76 8.38 -9.19 7.36
N ALA A 77 7.96 -8.20 6.57
CA ALA A 77 8.40 -6.83 6.72
C ALA A 77 7.53 -6.07 7.73
N LYS A 78 8.15 -5.30 8.61
CA LYS A 78 7.43 -4.31 9.42
C LYS A 78 6.99 -3.16 8.52
N GLY A 79 5.71 -2.83 8.58
CA GLY A 79 5.12 -1.76 7.77
C GLY A 79 4.13 -0.88 8.53
N LEU A 80 3.72 0.20 7.89
CA LEU A 80 2.67 1.10 8.33
C LEU A 80 1.49 0.99 7.37
N LEU A 81 0.36 0.48 7.86
CA LEU A 81 -0.91 0.51 7.15
C LEU A 81 -1.41 1.94 7.08
N ARG A 82 -1.75 2.38 5.87
CA ARG A 82 -2.09 3.76 5.53
C ARG A 82 -3.51 3.92 5.00
N ALA A 83 -4.04 2.92 4.30
CA ALA A 83 -5.39 2.95 3.75
C ALA A 83 -5.86 1.56 3.33
N TRP A 84 -7.15 1.46 3.01
CA TRP A 84 -7.78 0.33 2.35
C TRP A 84 -8.40 0.76 1.01
N MET A 85 -8.48 -0.18 0.08
CA MET A 85 -9.18 -0.02 -1.20
C MET A 85 -9.76 -1.37 -1.63
N PRO A 86 -11.00 -1.45 -2.13
CA PRO A 86 -11.48 -2.67 -2.77
C PRO A 86 -10.77 -2.90 -4.11
N SER A 87 -10.41 -4.14 -4.41
CA SER A 87 -10.06 -4.57 -5.77
C SER A 87 -11.33 -4.84 -6.59
N VAL A 88 -11.15 -5.01 -7.90
CA VAL A 88 -12.24 -5.23 -8.86
C VAL A 88 -13.06 -6.49 -8.54
N ASP A 89 -12.42 -7.51 -7.96
CA ASP A 89 -13.04 -8.76 -7.50
C ASP A 89 -13.65 -8.67 -6.08
N GLY A 90 -13.65 -7.48 -5.47
CA GLY A 90 -14.21 -7.22 -4.14
C GLY A 90 -13.31 -7.61 -2.97
N ALA A 91 -12.12 -8.16 -3.22
CA ALA A 91 -11.14 -8.38 -2.15
C ALA A 91 -10.61 -7.04 -1.61
N ALA A 92 -10.17 -7.02 -0.36
CA ALA A 92 -9.56 -5.82 0.20
C ALA A 92 -8.07 -5.74 -0.15
N LEU A 93 -7.61 -4.56 -0.54
CA LEU A 93 -6.19 -4.20 -0.68
C LEU A 93 -5.80 -3.22 0.42
N ALA A 94 -4.66 -3.47 1.04
CA ALA A 94 -4.04 -2.60 2.03
C ALA A 94 -2.98 -1.71 1.35
N LEU A 95 -3.07 -0.40 1.50
CA LEU A 95 -1.97 0.50 1.17
C LEU A 95 -0.99 0.52 2.35
N VAL A 96 0.22 0.00 2.15
CA VAL A 96 1.20 -0.15 3.24
C VAL A 96 2.54 0.45 2.83
N THR A 97 3.16 1.19 3.76
CA THR A 97 4.58 1.59 3.64
C THR A 97 5.46 0.55 4.32
N TYR A 98 6.38 -0.10 3.61
CA TYR A 98 7.28 -1.13 4.16
C TYR A 98 8.67 -1.10 3.52
N GLN A 99 9.63 -1.80 4.14
CA GLN A 99 11.02 -1.88 3.68
C GLN A 99 11.26 -3.10 2.80
N LEU A 100 12.06 -2.90 1.74
CA LEU A 100 12.63 -3.93 0.89
C LEU A 100 14.15 -3.93 1.03
N LEU A 101 14.73 -5.12 0.97
CA LEU A 101 16.17 -5.36 1.08
C LEU A 101 16.67 -6.10 -0.15
N THR A 102 17.94 -5.96 -0.51
CA THR A 102 18.61 -6.92 -1.40
C THR A 102 18.95 -8.21 -0.65
N ALA A 103 19.13 -9.32 -1.36
CA ALA A 103 19.42 -10.64 -0.76
C ALA A 103 20.77 -10.68 -0.03
N ASP A 104 21.76 -9.93 -0.50
CA ASP A 104 23.03 -9.69 0.19
C ASP A 104 22.93 -8.76 1.42
N LEU A 105 21.73 -8.20 1.68
CA LEU A 105 21.44 -7.24 2.75
C LEU A 105 22.25 -5.92 2.69
N ALA A 106 22.97 -5.66 1.60
CA ALA A 106 23.79 -4.45 1.46
C ALA A 106 22.95 -3.19 1.16
N TRP A 107 21.75 -3.36 0.60
CA TRP A 107 20.90 -2.26 0.17
C TRP A 107 19.49 -2.36 0.76
N ARG A 108 18.89 -1.20 1.01
CA ARG A 108 17.50 -1.08 1.46
C ARG A 108 16.78 0.05 0.76
N THR A 109 15.48 -0.11 0.57
CA THR A 109 14.57 0.96 0.14
C THR A 109 13.23 0.88 0.89
N THR A 110 12.46 1.96 0.86
CA THR A 110 11.10 2.01 1.41
C THR A 110 10.11 2.22 0.28
N VAL A 111 9.06 1.39 0.26
CA VAL A 111 8.00 1.47 -0.75
C VAL A 111 6.67 1.69 -0.08
N THR A 112 5.75 2.37 -0.77
CA THR A 112 4.33 2.43 -0.40
C THR A 112 3.52 1.86 -1.54
N ALA A 113 2.85 0.74 -1.30
CA ALA A 113 2.15 -0.01 -2.34
C ALA A 113 0.88 -0.67 -1.79
N PHE A 114 -0.06 -0.96 -2.70
CA PHE A 114 -1.17 -1.84 -2.40
C PHE A 114 -0.70 -3.29 -2.35
N VAL A 115 -1.08 -4.00 -1.30
CA VAL A 115 -0.88 -5.45 -1.12
C VAL A 115 -2.20 -6.11 -0.75
N PRO A 116 -2.42 -7.40 -1.05
CA PRO A 116 -3.65 -8.09 -0.64
C PRO A 116 -3.83 -8.06 0.88
N ALA A 117 -5.04 -7.80 1.38
CA ALA A 117 -5.29 -7.66 2.81
C ALA A 117 -4.86 -8.89 3.63
N HIS A 118 -4.99 -10.09 3.08
CA HIS A 118 -4.64 -11.33 3.75
C HIS A 118 -3.13 -11.51 3.99
N THR A 119 -2.27 -10.73 3.30
CA THR A 119 -0.82 -10.73 3.53
C THR A 119 -0.42 -9.77 4.65
N VAL A 120 -1.37 -9.06 5.25
CA VAL A 120 -1.15 -8.08 6.30
C VAL A 120 -1.64 -8.63 7.63
N ARG A 121 -0.75 -8.63 8.62
CA ARG A 121 -1.07 -9.04 10.00
C ARG A 121 -0.90 -7.86 10.93
N PHE A 122 -1.95 -7.52 11.66
CA PHE A 122 -1.83 -6.52 12.71
C PHE A 122 -0.90 -7.03 13.79
N ARG A 123 -0.03 -6.14 14.28
CA ARG A 123 0.74 -6.43 15.47
C ARG A 123 -0.24 -6.59 16.62
N SER A 124 -0.42 -7.81 17.13
CA SER A 124 -1.12 -8.00 18.39
C SER A 124 -0.44 -7.13 19.45
N ARG A 125 -1.23 -6.39 20.26
CA ARG A 125 -0.74 -5.92 21.56
C ARG A 125 -0.41 -7.19 22.34
N THR A 126 0.86 -7.62 22.32
CA THR A 126 1.29 -8.66 23.25
C THR A 126 1.01 -8.11 24.64
N GLY A 127 0.04 -8.73 25.33
CA GLY A 127 -0.39 -8.33 26.66
C GLY A 127 0.81 -8.31 27.60
N ARG A 128 1.12 -7.11 28.10
CA ARG A 128 1.88 -6.86 29.33
C ARG A 128 1.52 -5.45 29.82
N GLU A 129 0.24 -5.31 30.17
CA GLU A 129 -0.23 -4.31 31.13
C GLU A 129 -1.03 -5.09 32.17
N SER A 130 -0.30 -5.78 33.02
CA SER A 130 -0.76 -6.20 34.34
C SER A 130 0.40 -5.98 35.28
N ARG A 131 0.49 -4.75 35.78
CA ARG A 131 0.80 -4.49 37.18
C ARG A 131 0.35 -3.09 37.55
#